data_AF-J0Q8F3-F1
#
_entry.id   AF-J0Q8F3-F1
#
_cell.length_a   1.000
_cell.length_b   1.000
_cell.length_c   1.000
_cell.angle_alpha   90.00
_cell.angle_beta   90.00
_cell.angle_gamma   90.00
#
_symmetry.space_group_name_H-M   'P 1'
#
loop_
_entity.id
_entity.type
_entity.pdbx_description
1 polymer ?
#
loop_
_entity_poly.entity_id
_entity_poly.type
_entity_poly.pdbx_seq_one_letter_code
_entity_poly.pdbx_strand_id
1 'polypeptide(L)'
;MINENTFELSNDERDKVREALDHVIYDPYGGIEYSVKLKKIAFSLLPHRILTILMNQKMSITPRPYLIFENLPIDRKINTSPNPYNLDASCKSGYISENLIMMFSLLIGEPYSIKFEGEHYSK
;
A
#
# COMPACT_ATOMS: atom_id res chain seq x y z
N MET A 1 -10.66 -16.76 -18.44
CA MET A 1 -9.38 -17.31 -17.94
C MET A 1 -9.11 -16.65 -16.60
N ILE A 2 -9.09 -17.42 -15.51
CA ILE A 2 -8.62 -16.90 -14.22
C ILE A 2 -7.10 -16.79 -14.35
N ASN A 3 -6.56 -15.58 -14.23
CA ASN A 3 -5.12 -15.37 -14.25
C ASN A 3 -4.55 -15.87 -12.92
N GLU A 4 -3.62 -16.83 -12.97
CA GLU A 4 -3.02 -17.45 -11.76
C GLU A 4 -2.27 -16.46 -10.87
N ASN A 5 -1.99 -15.24 -11.37
CA ASN A 5 -1.34 -14.15 -10.65
C ASN A 5 -2.32 -13.13 -10.07
N THR A 6 -3.63 -13.35 -10.18
CA THR A 6 -4.67 -12.41 -9.73
C THR A 6 -5.29 -12.86 -8.41
N PHE A 7 -5.31 -11.96 -7.44
CA PHE A 7 -5.78 -12.20 -6.08
C PHE A 7 -6.77 -11.10 -5.68
N GLU A 8 -8.06 -11.42 -5.74
CA GLU A 8 -9.12 -10.47 -5.43
C GLU A 8 -9.51 -10.54 -3.95
N LEU A 9 -9.77 -9.37 -3.34
CA LEU A 9 -10.41 -9.26 -2.03
C LEU A 9 -11.93 -9.29 -2.21
N SER A 10 -12.64 -10.00 -1.34
CA SER A 10 -14.10 -9.82 -1.24
C SER A 10 -14.42 -8.43 -0.69
N ASN A 11 -15.66 -7.97 -0.90
CA ASN A 11 -16.11 -6.68 -0.39
C ASN A 11 -15.97 -6.57 1.14
N ASP A 12 -16.27 -7.63 1.88
CA ASP A 12 -16.12 -7.66 3.34
C ASP A 12 -14.65 -7.54 3.78
N GLU A 13 -13.74 -8.26 3.12
CA GLU A 13 -12.30 -8.17 3.40
C GLU A 13 -11.75 -6.79 3.06
N ARG A 14 -12.13 -6.24 1.91
CA ARG A 14 -11.78 -4.88 1.51
C ARG A 14 -12.26 -3.87 2.55
N ASP A 15 -13.50 -3.98 3.00
CA ASP A 15 -14.12 -3.01 3.89
C ASP A 15 -13.49 -3.05 5.30
N LYS A 16 -13.14 -4.23 5.81
CA LYS A 16 -12.38 -4.39 7.06
C LYS A 16 -10.99 -3.78 6.99
N VAL A 17 -10.26 -4.04 5.90
CA VAL A 17 -8.93 -3.45 5.70
C VAL A 17 -9.03 -1.94 5.57
N ARG A 18 -10.04 -1.44 4.84
CA ARG A 18 -10.32 0.01 4.70
C ARG A 18 -10.53 0.67 6.06
N GLU A 19 -11.43 0.16 6.89
CA GLU A 19 -11.70 0.75 8.21
C GLU A 19 -10.45 0.79 9.09
N ALA A 20 -9.64 -0.27 9.09
CA ALA A 20 -8.41 -0.28 9.87
C ALA A 20 -7.37 0.73 9.36
N LEU A 21 -7.26 0.88 8.04
CA LEU A 21 -6.32 1.83 7.41
C LEU A 21 -6.78 3.28 7.52
N ASP A 22 -8.08 3.55 7.61
CA ASP A 22 -8.65 4.90 7.81
C ASP A 22 -8.15 5.54 9.13
N HIS A 23 -7.77 4.71 10.11
CA HIS A 23 -7.22 5.13 11.40
C HIS A 23 -5.68 5.15 11.47
N VAL A 24 -5.00 5.00 10.33
CA VAL A 24 -3.55 5.07 10.24
C VAL A 24 -3.15 6.42 9.66
N ILE A 25 -2.46 7.23 10.47
CA ILE A 25 -1.78 8.43 10.00
C ILE A 25 -0.63 7.97 9.11
N TYR A 26 -0.63 8.41 7.85
CA TYR A 26 0.42 8.11 6.90
C TYR A 26 1.72 8.82 7.29
N ASP A 27 2.80 8.05 7.37
CA ASP A 27 4.14 8.56 7.60
C ASP A 27 4.99 8.42 6.31
N PRO A 28 5.27 9.52 5.61
CA PRO A 28 6.04 9.49 4.37
C PRO A 28 7.51 9.10 4.57
N TYR A 29 8.02 9.14 5.80
CA TYR A 29 9.39 8.73 6.13
C TYR A 29 9.49 7.26 6.54
N GLY A 30 8.35 6.55 6.64
CA GLY A 30 8.34 5.12 6.92
C GLY A 30 8.87 4.74 8.31
N GLY A 31 8.60 5.56 9.33
CA GLY A 31 9.07 5.34 10.70
C GLY A 31 8.75 3.95 11.26
N ILE A 32 9.52 3.53 12.26
CA ILE A 32 9.43 2.17 12.83
C ILE A 32 8.04 1.91 13.42
N GLU A 33 7.49 2.85 14.18
CA GLU A 33 6.17 2.68 14.82
C GLU A 33 5.06 2.52 13.78
N TYR A 34 5.09 3.34 12.72
CA TYR A 34 4.20 3.26 11.57
C TYR A 34 4.32 1.90 10.87
N SER A 35 5.55 1.46 10.58
CA SER A 35 5.82 0.18 9.93
C SER A 35 5.35 -1.01 10.77
N VAL A 36 5.57 -0.99 12.09
CA VAL A 36 5.09 -2.02 13.01
C VAL A 36 3.56 -2.03 13.08
N LYS A 37 2.92 -0.85 13.13
CA LYS A 37 1.45 -0.72 13.13
C LYS A 37 0.86 -1.34 11.86
N LEU A 38 1.39 -1.01 10.68
CA LEU A 38 0.94 -1.58 9.41
C LEU A 38 1.09 -3.10 9.37
N LYS A 39 2.25 -3.64 9.78
CA LYS A 39 2.46 -5.10 9.86
C LYS A 39 1.42 -5.76 10.77
N LYS A 40 1.17 -5.21 11.97
CA LYS A 40 0.15 -5.72 12.89
C LYS A 40 -1.24 -5.77 12.26
N ILE A 41 -1.63 -4.70 11.56
CA ILE A 41 -2.91 -4.66 10.83
C ILE A 41 -2.93 -5.75 9.75
N ALA A 42 -1.87 -5.87 8.97
CA ALA A 42 -1.76 -6.85 7.90
C ALA A 42 -1.96 -8.28 8.39
N PHE A 43 -1.24 -8.66 9.46
CA PHE A 43 -1.33 -9.98 10.07
C PHE A 43 -2.69 -10.28 10.70
N SER A 44 -3.45 -9.24 11.06
CA SER A 44 -4.75 -9.39 11.70
C SER A 44 -5.90 -9.44 10.70
N LEU A 45 -5.81 -8.71 9.59
CA LEU A 45 -6.95 -8.43 8.71
C LEU A 45 -6.77 -8.89 7.26
N LEU A 46 -5.54 -9.05 6.76
CA LEU A 46 -5.40 -9.55 5.40
C LEU A 46 -5.89 -11.01 5.35
N PRO A 47 -6.66 -11.36 4.30
CA PRO A 47 -7.06 -12.74 4.11
C PRO A 47 -5.84 -13.64 4.02
N HIS A 48 -5.92 -14.84 4.60
CA HIS A 48 -4.80 -15.78 4.63
C HIS A 48 -4.19 -16.01 3.23
N ARG A 49 -5.04 -16.10 2.18
CA ARG A 49 -4.57 -16.26 0.79
C ARG A 49 -3.68 -15.09 0.30
N ILE A 50 -4.01 -13.86 0.68
CA ILE A 50 -3.26 -12.65 0.29
C ILE A 50 -1.95 -12.59 1.06
N LEU A 51 -2.00 -12.84 2.38
CA LEU A 51 -0.82 -12.85 3.22
C LEU A 51 0.18 -13.94 2.75
N THR A 52 -0.32 -15.14 2.47
CA THR A 52 0.51 -16.27 2.03
C THR A 52 1.18 -15.99 0.69
N ILE A 53 0.50 -15.40 -0.30
CA ILE A 53 1.16 -15.09 -1.58
C ILE A 53 2.24 -14.01 -1.42
N LEU A 54 2.01 -12.99 -0.60
CA LEU A 54 3.00 -11.93 -0.33
C LEU A 54 4.24 -12.49 0.38
N MET A 55 4.05 -13.37 1.36
CA MET A 55 5.17 -14.04 2.05
C MET A 55 5.93 -15.01 1.15
N ASN A 56 5.22 -15.78 0.33
CA ASN A 56 5.85 -16.67 -0.63
C ASN A 56 6.69 -15.88 -1.63
N GLN A 57 6.20 -14.72 -2.07
CA GLN A 57 6.95 -13.82 -2.93
C GLN A 57 8.26 -13.35 -2.26
N LYS A 58 8.22 -12.97 -0.97
CA LYS A 58 9.40 -12.57 -0.20
C LYS A 58 10.45 -13.68 -0.07
N MET A 59 10.00 -14.91 0.19
CA MET A 59 10.88 -16.04 0.49
C MET A 59 11.35 -16.81 -0.75
N SER A 60 10.75 -16.56 -1.92
CA SER A 60 11.02 -17.33 -3.12
C SER A 60 12.39 -17.03 -3.71
N ILE A 61 13.12 -18.09 -4.08
CA ILE A 61 14.35 -18.00 -4.89
C ILE A 61 14.00 -17.65 -6.35
N THR A 62 12.80 -18.02 -6.80
CA THR A 62 12.26 -17.74 -8.13
C THR A 62 10.92 -16.99 -7.95
N PRO A 63 10.94 -15.72 -7.53
CA PRO A 63 9.72 -14.95 -7.29
C PRO A 63 8.92 -14.80 -8.58
N ARG A 64 7.59 -14.65 -8.45
CA ARG A 64 6.75 -14.37 -9.61
C ARG A 64 7.13 -13.00 -10.17
N PRO A 65 7.16 -12.81 -11.51
CA PRO A 65 7.53 -11.53 -12.10
C PRO A 65 6.55 -10.41 -11.76
N TYR A 66 5.28 -10.77 -11.48
CA TYR A 66 4.25 -9.83 -11.06
C TYR A 66 3.14 -10.54 -10.26
N LEU A 67 2.41 -9.75 -9.49
CA LEU A 67 1.18 -10.13 -8.78
C LEU A 67 0.15 -9.03 -9.05
N ILE A 68 -1.11 -9.42 -9.27
CA ILE A 68 -2.24 -8.50 -9.46
C ILE A 68 -3.17 -8.68 -8.27
N PHE A 69 -3.50 -7.57 -7.60
CA PHE A 69 -4.46 -7.57 -6.50
C PHE A 69 -5.66 -6.72 -6.89
N GLU A 70 -6.85 -7.30 -6.76
CA GLU A 70 -8.10 -6.68 -7.20
C GLU A 70 -9.01 -6.35 -6.01
N ASN A 71 -9.92 -5.40 -6.23
CA ASN A 71 -10.87 -4.90 -5.24
C ASN A 71 -10.18 -4.40 -3.94
N LEU A 72 -9.05 -3.71 -4.09
CA LEU A 72 -8.31 -3.11 -2.98
C LEU A 72 -9.06 -1.91 -2.38
N PRO A 73 -8.87 -1.65 -1.07
CA PRO A 73 -9.48 -0.48 -0.43
C PRO A 73 -8.83 0.81 -0.94
N ILE A 74 -9.65 1.83 -1.16
CA ILE A 74 -9.24 3.19 -1.53
C ILE A 74 -9.90 4.20 -0.60
N ASP A 75 -9.43 5.45 -0.66
CA ASP A 75 -10.03 6.57 0.07
C ASP A 75 -11.51 6.76 -0.30
N ARG A 76 -12.33 7.12 0.70
CA ARG A 76 -13.80 7.25 0.54
C ARG A 76 -14.19 8.30 -0.50
N LYS A 77 -13.37 9.35 -0.66
CA LYS A 77 -13.57 10.37 -1.69
C LYS A 77 -12.27 10.58 -2.46
N ILE A 78 -12.35 10.44 -3.78
CA ILE A 78 -11.33 10.83 -4.75
C ILE A 78 -11.92 11.96 -5.56
N ASN A 79 -11.35 13.16 -5.44
CA ASN A 79 -11.93 14.37 -6.04
C ASN A 79 -11.29 14.66 -7.41
N THR A 80 -9.96 14.60 -7.49
CA THR A 80 -9.22 14.88 -8.71
C THR A 80 -7.85 14.20 -8.68
N SER A 81 -7.23 14.06 -9.85
CA SER A 81 -5.80 13.79 -9.94
C SER A 81 -5.01 15.08 -9.69
N PRO A 82 -3.92 15.04 -8.90
CA PRO A 82 -3.08 16.22 -8.68
C PRO A 82 -2.45 16.71 -10.00
N ASN A 83 -2.32 18.02 -10.14
CA ASN A 83 -1.53 18.64 -11.20
C ASN A 83 -0.14 18.96 -10.66
N PRO A 84 0.97 18.72 -11.41
CA PRO A 84 2.32 19.12 -11.00
C PRO A 84 2.46 20.58 -10.52
N TYR A 85 1.60 21.48 -11.04
CA TYR A 85 1.61 22.90 -10.70
C TYR A 85 0.66 23.26 -9.53
N ASN A 86 -0.14 22.31 -9.04
CA ASN A 86 -1.03 22.49 -7.90
C ASN A 86 -1.22 21.15 -7.16
N LEU A 87 -0.31 20.87 -6.22
CA LEU A 87 -0.37 19.73 -5.31
C LEU A 87 -1.25 20.09 -4.11
N ASP A 88 -2.57 20.08 -4.31
CA ASP A 88 -3.52 20.33 -3.24
C ASP A 88 -3.82 19.04 -2.46
N ALA A 89 -3.81 19.11 -1.13
CA ALA A 89 -4.25 18.05 -0.23
C ALA A 89 -5.74 17.68 -0.43
N SER A 90 -6.53 18.52 -1.12
CA SER A 90 -7.93 18.27 -1.43
C SER A 90 -8.19 17.19 -2.50
N CYS A 91 -7.15 16.63 -3.13
CA CYS A 91 -7.32 15.63 -4.19
C CYS A 91 -8.05 14.36 -3.73
N LYS A 92 -7.96 14.03 -2.43
CA LYS A 92 -8.63 12.87 -1.82
C LYS A 92 -8.80 13.01 -0.32
N SER A 93 -9.63 12.16 0.28
CA SER A 93 -10.05 12.29 1.69
C SER A 93 -9.08 11.73 2.74
N GLY A 94 -8.00 11.05 2.33
CA GLY A 94 -7.13 10.34 3.27
C GLY A 94 -5.92 9.71 2.59
N TYR A 95 -5.37 8.68 3.23
CA TYR A 95 -4.15 8.00 2.81
C TYR A 95 -4.27 6.48 2.75
N ILE A 96 -5.48 5.96 2.51
CA ILE A 96 -5.74 4.50 2.53
C ILE A 96 -4.85 3.79 1.51
N SER A 97 -4.74 4.32 0.29
CA SER A 97 -3.94 3.71 -0.77
C SER A 97 -2.44 3.71 -0.46
N GLU A 98 -1.89 4.79 0.10
CA GLU A 98 -0.48 4.88 0.48
C GLU A 98 -0.17 3.93 1.63
N ASN A 99 -1.02 3.90 2.66
CA ASN A 99 -0.89 2.99 3.79
C ASN A 99 -0.94 1.52 3.32
N LEU A 100 -1.80 1.21 2.35
CA LEU A 100 -1.91 -0.12 1.76
C LEU A 100 -0.65 -0.50 0.97
N ILE A 101 -0.13 0.39 0.13
CA ILE A 101 1.10 0.16 -0.64
C ILE A 101 2.29 -0.05 0.31
N MET A 102 2.40 0.77 1.36
CA MET A 102 3.42 0.60 2.39
C MET A 102 3.28 -0.73 3.13
N MET A 103 2.06 -1.13 3.47
CA MET A 103 1.78 -2.41 4.10
C MET A 103 2.25 -3.59 3.24
N PHE A 104 1.93 -3.60 1.95
CA PHE A 104 2.33 -4.64 1.02
C PHE A 104 3.85 -4.67 0.83
N SER A 105 4.45 -3.48 0.70
CA SER A 105 5.91 -3.34 0.56
C SER A 105 6.65 -3.92 1.76
N LEU A 106 6.14 -3.67 2.98
CA LEU A 106 6.69 -4.19 4.23
C LEU A 106 6.54 -5.72 4.41
N LEU A 107 5.60 -6.34 3.70
CA LEU A 107 5.41 -7.79 3.69
C LEU A 107 6.34 -8.48 2.69
N ILE A 108 6.62 -7.84 1.56
CA ILE A 108 7.50 -8.38 0.50
C ILE A 108 8.98 -8.08 0.81
N GLY A 109 9.29 -6.91 1.36
CA GLY A 109 10.66 -6.46 1.58
C GLY A 109 10.73 -5.23 2.49
N GLU A 110 11.61 -4.30 2.14
CA GLU A 110 11.79 -3.03 2.84
C GLU A 110 11.54 -1.88 1.85
N PRO A 111 10.51 -1.04 2.07
CA PRO A 111 10.30 0.13 1.24
C PRO A 111 11.48 1.10 1.42
N TYR A 112 11.98 1.64 0.32
CA TYR A 112 13.04 2.63 0.33
C TYR A 112 12.68 3.77 -0.62
N SER A 113 13.21 4.96 -0.35
CA SER A 113 13.10 6.12 -1.23
C SER A 113 14.49 6.62 -1.58
N ILE A 114 14.70 7.00 -2.83
CA ILE A 114 15.91 7.72 -3.26
C ILE A 114 15.53 9.19 -3.35
N LYS A 115 16.16 10.05 -2.53
CA LYS A 115 16.03 11.49 -2.72
C LYS A 115 16.80 11.86 -4.00
N PHE A 116 16.11 12.42 -5.00
CA PHE A 116 16.77 12.86 -6.23
C PHE A 116 17.66 14.09 -5.91
N GLU A 117 18.94 14.02 -6.24
CA GLU A 117 19.96 15.05 -5.94
C GLU A 117 19.81 16.36 -6.78
N GLY A 118 18.60 16.68 -7.25
CA GLY A 118 18.33 17.85 -8.09
C GLY A 118 18.14 19.18 -7.34
N GLU A 119 18.08 19.16 -6.00
CA GLU A 119 17.85 20.36 -5.16
C GLU A 119 19.03 21.35 -5.12
N HIS A 120 20.13 21.08 -5.82
CA HIS A 120 21.32 21.96 -5.80
C HIS A 120 21.36 23.05 -6.89
N TYR A 121 20.34 23.18 -7.74
CA TYR A 121 20.28 24.22 -8.77
C TYR A 121 19.09 25.18 -8.62
N SER A 122 18.96 25.80 -7.44
CA SER A 122 18.28 27.09 -7.33
C SER A 122 18.91 27.90 -6.19
N LYS A 123 19.97 28.64 -6.53
CA LYS A 123 20.42 29.82 -5.81
C LYS A 123 20.42 30.99 -6.79
#